data_AF-A0A317IEU4-F1
#
_entry.id   AF-A0A317IEU4-F1
#
_cell.length_a   1.000
_cell.length_b   1.000
_cell.length_c   1.000
_cell.angle_alpha   90.00
_cell.angle_beta   90.00
_cell.angle_gamma   90.00
#
_symmetry.space_group_name_H-M   'P 1'
#
loop_
_entity.id
_entity.type
_entity.pdbx_description
1 polymer ?
#
loop_
_entity_poly.entity_id
_entity_poly.type
_entity_poly.pdbx_seq_one_letter_code
_entity_poly.pdbx_strand_id
1 'polypeptide(L)'
;MQAYSFIPISEPLNIWKYIVYEDVLTLMKRAFHLFFGMAWFMKNHRHNPIKMKTNIMRIGVLMMICLHVFLMAGAQCPIGSIVNTPGTYNNNDVACITASVSGTFTMKNKSTLIVASGGNFTGTIDASKGSTINVLSGGTFKPSLSNNFAGVLTNQGTTELGNGGISLDNGAAISNESDFTWVASWNMNAAVTVSNTACGTMTFKNSTYSLANSSSLLNNGLMVFQSGLSTSSGTTLDNRGRLYLNGSLDPSGLVTNESLMVANGAVTLNGGDSLINKDRIFFKTALTGGKMIRNDGLIWAASSVQLNSAGVIQNLSTAEFRINGALSNNVTIQGAGYLYIAGALGNNGTIAGLSAGTKLTLNQNIITGTRSNFIVNAAMPVYDTTNYVGANANPDACAMRLLPVSLSELNAQQKSNEVELTWSTASEYNSAGFQIERSDDGMHFTKIGSVNARGTTNSKTNYTFEDKDPLGGSAYYRLKMIDTDNSFQYSNVVVLRTMDKNFVSGRIAPNPFVNQFEVSLTLNNADEVRIRIMDHSGRIVHLEEQRASKGSNHIVVNSLSGLSAGIYFVEISSSNDRLIQKIVKQ
;
A
#
# COMPACT_ATOMS: atom_id res chain seq x y z
N MET A 1 -18.70 -62.11 20.96
CA MET A 1 -17.82 -61.62 22.05
C MET A 1 -17.87 -60.11 22.03
N GLN A 2 -18.55 -59.56 23.02
CA GLN A 2 -18.49 -58.14 23.40
C GLN A 2 -17.10 -57.81 23.95
N ALA A 3 -16.62 -56.59 23.73
CA ALA A 3 -16.27 -55.67 24.82
C ALA A 3 -16.06 -54.25 24.26
N TYR A 4 -17.01 -53.38 24.59
CA TYR A 4 -16.87 -51.93 24.59
C TYR A 4 -16.01 -51.49 25.78
N SER A 5 -15.30 -50.37 25.65
CA SER A 5 -15.20 -49.37 26.72
C SER A 5 -14.99 -47.97 26.14
N PHE A 6 -15.67 -47.02 26.79
CA PHE A 6 -16.01 -45.66 26.37
C PHE A 6 -15.01 -44.59 26.90
N ILE A 7 -14.91 -43.51 26.11
CA ILE A 7 -14.57 -42.07 26.27
C ILE A 7 -14.64 -41.46 27.71
N PRO A 8 -13.94 -40.33 28.04
CA PRO A 8 -14.30 -38.98 27.56
C PRO A 8 -13.13 -38.02 27.21
N ILE A 9 -13.30 -37.22 26.16
CA ILE A 9 -12.63 -35.91 25.98
C ILE A 9 -13.64 -34.84 26.41
N SER A 10 -13.23 -33.97 27.33
CA SER A 10 -14.03 -32.85 27.82
C SER A 10 -13.68 -31.54 27.09
N GLU A 11 -14.74 -30.87 26.62
CA GLU A 11 -14.91 -29.41 26.41
C GLU A 11 -14.50 -28.71 25.09
N PRO A 12 -15.22 -27.61 24.71
CA PRO A 12 -15.69 -27.38 23.35
C PRO A 12 -14.92 -26.30 22.59
N LEU A 13 -14.62 -26.55 21.31
CA LEU A 13 -14.06 -25.55 20.39
C LEU A 13 -15.08 -25.14 19.32
N ASN A 14 -15.73 -24.00 19.59
CA ASN A 14 -16.16 -22.94 18.67
C ASN A 14 -16.69 -23.33 17.27
N ILE A 15 -18.02 -23.38 17.16
CA ILE A 15 -18.83 -23.64 15.95
C ILE A 15 -18.96 -22.44 14.99
N TRP A 16 -18.34 -21.27 15.24
CA TRP A 16 -18.65 -20.05 14.46
C TRP A 16 -17.73 -19.72 13.26
N LYS A 17 -16.87 -20.66 12.81
CA LYS A 17 -16.06 -20.49 11.59
C LYS A 17 -16.71 -21.05 10.31
N TYR A 18 -17.94 -21.58 10.40
CA TYR A 18 -18.47 -22.50 9.39
C TYR A 18 -19.53 -21.95 8.44
N ILE A 19 -20.16 -20.80 8.67
CA ILE A 19 -21.37 -20.45 7.88
C ILE A 19 -21.05 -19.97 6.46
N VAL A 20 -19.92 -19.28 6.21
CA VAL A 20 -19.50 -18.90 4.84
C VAL A 20 -18.75 -20.04 4.15
N TYR A 21 -18.05 -20.88 4.92
CA TYR A 21 -17.30 -22.02 4.39
C TYR A 21 -18.19 -23.24 4.08
N GLU A 22 -19.31 -23.45 4.78
CA GLU A 22 -20.26 -24.54 4.50
C GLU A 22 -20.81 -24.45 3.08
N ASP A 23 -21.17 -23.27 2.59
CA ASP A 23 -21.69 -23.12 1.23
C ASP A 23 -20.61 -23.43 0.18
N VAL A 24 -19.37 -23.01 0.40
CA VAL A 24 -18.24 -23.29 -0.51
C VAL A 24 -17.81 -24.75 -0.43
N LEU A 25 -17.72 -25.34 0.76
CA LEU A 25 -17.31 -26.73 0.97
C LEU A 25 -18.41 -27.69 0.48
N THR A 26 -19.68 -27.33 0.60
CA THR A 26 -20.82 -28.08 0.05
C THR A 26 -20.86 -27.96 -1.47
N LEU A 27 -20.55 -26.78 -2.03
CA LEU A 27 -20.35 -26.62 -3.48
C LEU A 27 -19.16 -27.47 -3.97
N MET A 28 -18.03 -27.46 -3.26
CA MET A 28 -16.84 -28.24 -3.59
C MET A 28 -17.11 -29.73 -3.48
N LYS A 29 -17.79 -30.21 -2.43
CA LYS A 29 -18.17 -31.63 -2.28
C LYS A 29 -19.12 -32.08 -3.40
N ARG A 30 -20.06 -31.22 -3.82
CA ARG A 30 -20.95 -31.48 -4.97
C ARG A 30 -20.18 -31.47 -6.29
N ALA A 31 -19.27 -30.51 -6.49
CA ALA A 31 -18.40 -30.45 -7.66
C ALA A 31 -17.47 -31.67 -7.74
N PHE A 32 -16.95 -32.15 -6.61
CA PHE A 32 -16.08 -33.32 -6.52
C PHE A 32 -16.84 -34.63 -6.80
N HIS A 33 -18.08 -34.77 -6.30
CA HIS A 33 -18.96 -35.90 -6.65
C HIS A 33 -19.36 -35.88 -8.12
N LEU A 34 -19.64 -34.71 -8.69
CA LEU A 34 -19.89 -34.54 -10.12
C LEU A 34 -18.66 -34.95 -10.94
N PHE A 35 -17.45 -34.58 -10.53
CA PHE A 35 -16.20 -34.91 -11.22
C PHE A 35 -15.92 -36.43 -11.23
N PHE A 36 -16.14 -37.11 -10.11
CA PHE A 36 -15.98 -38.57 -10.03
C PHE A 36 -17.08 -39.34 -10.77
N GLY A 37 -18.33 -38.86 -10.72
CA GLY A 37 -19.40 -39.36 -11.57
C GLY A 37 -19.10 -39.21 -13.07
N MET A 38 -18.42 -38.12 -13.44
CA MET A 38 -17.98 -37.81 -14.81
C MET A 38 -16.88 -38.77 -15.29
N ALA A 39 -15.89 -39.07 -14.44
CA ALA A 39 -14.83 -40.04 -14.75
C ALA A 39 -15.39 -41.46 -14.97
N TRP A 40 -16.38 -41.86 -14.17
CA TRP A 40 -17.05 -43.16 -14.30
C TRP A 40 -17.93 -43.23 -15.56
N PHE A 41 -18.70 -42.18 -15.86
CA PHE A 41 -19.59 -42.13 -17.04
C PHE A 41 -18.82 -42.03 -18.37
N MET A 42 -17.73 -41.26 -18.42
CA MET A 42 -16.85 -41.19 -19.60
C MET A 42 -16.12 -42.50 -19.88
N LYS A 43 -15.86 -43.31 -18.84
CA LYS A 43 -15.28 -44.65 -18.99
C LYS A 43 -16.27 -45.66 -19.57
N ASN A 44 -17.57 -45.52 -19.27
CA ASN A 44 -18.59 -46.52 -19.62
C ASN A 44 -19.43 -46.21 -20.87
N HIS A 45 -19.42 -44.98 -21.42
CA HIS A 45 -20.30 -44.60 -22.54
C HIS A 45 -19.56 -43.93 -23.73
N ARG A 46 -18.56 -44.62 -24.30
CA ARG A 46 -17.80 -44.17 -25.48
C ARG A 46 -18.55 -44.19 -26.82
N HIS A 47 -19.80 -44.66 -26.87
CA HIS A 47 -20.49 -44.96 -28.14
C HIS A 47 -21.66 -44.03 -28.52
N ASN A 48 -21.89 -42.91 -27.82
CA ASN A 48 -22.97 -41.98 -28.22
C ASN A 48 -22.58 -40.49 -28.12
N PRO A 49 -22.05 -39.90 -29.21
CA PRO A 49 -21.40 -38.59 -29.21
C PRO A 49 -22.37 -37.41 -28.98
N ILE A 50 -23.66 -37.59 -29.25
CA ILE A 50 -24.67 -36.51 -29.14
C ILE A 50 -25.03 -36.24 -27.67
N LYS A 51 -25.28 -37.29 -26.87
CA LYS A 51 -25.57 -37.13 -25.42
C LYS A 51 -24.35 -36.62 -24.64
N MET A 52 -23.14 -36.90 -25.10
CA MET A 52 -21.89 -36.43 -24.50
C MET A 52 -21.72 -34.91 -24.69
N LYS A 53 -22.00 -34.38 -25.89
CA LYS A 53 -21.91 -32.94 -26.17
C LYS A 53 -22.89 -32.10 -25.34
N THR A 54 -24.15 -32.53 -25.21
CA THR A 54 -25.18 -31.77 -24.48
C THR A 54 -24.88 -31.67 -22.97
N ASN A 55 -24.32 -32.74 -22.38
CA ASN A 55 -23.97 -32.74 -20.96
C ASN A 55 -22.66 -32.00 -20.67
N ILE A 56 -21.67 -32.04 -21.57
CA ILE A 56 -20.45 -31.20 -21.46
C ILE A 56 -20.83 -29.71 -21.52
N MET A 57 -21.77 -29.34 -22.40
CA MET A 57 -22.23 -27.95 -22.52
C MET A 57 -22.97 -27.47 -21.25
N ARG A 58 -23.83 -28.31 -20.66
CA ARG A 58 -24.50 -28.00 -19.37
C ARG A 58 -23.51 -27.88 -18.20
N ILE A 59 -22.47 -28.70 -18.16
CA ILE A 59 -21.41 -28.65 -17.14
C ILE A 59 -20.52 -27.42 -17.33
N GLY A 60 -20.21 -27.03 -18.57
CA GLY A 60 -19.51 -25.79 -18.88
C GLY A 60 -20.27 -24.55 -18.42
N VAL A 61 -21.60 -24.54 -18.57
CA VAL A 61 -22.47 -23.48 -18.05
C VAL A 61 -22.48 -23.45 -16.51
N LEU A 62 -22.57 -24.61 -15.85
CA LEU A 62 -22.50 -24.71 -14.38
C LEU A 62 -21.12 -24.30 -13.82
N MET A 63 -20.02 -24.60 -14.52
CA MET A 63 -18.68 -24.13 -14.19
C MET A 63 -18.54 -22.63 -14.42
N MET A 64 -19.09 -22.08 -15.50
CA MET A 64 -19.13 -20.63 -15.73
C MET A 64 -19.96 -19.90 -14.68
N ILE A 65 -21.07 -20.47 -14.22
CA ILE A 65 -21.89 -19.92 -13.13
C ILE A 65 -21.14 -19.99 -11.80
N CYS A 66 -20.48 -21.13 -11.47
CA CYS A 66 -19.64 -21.21 -10.29
C CYS A 66 -18.46 -20.23 -10.35
N LEU A 67 -17.84 -20.05 -11.52
CA LEU A 67 -16.75 -19.11 -11.75
C LEU A 67 -17.26 -17.66 -11.67
N HIS A 68 -18.46 -17.35 -12.18
CA HIS A 68 -19.11 -16.04 -12.02
C HIS A 68 -19.46 -15.74 -10.56
N VAL A 69 -19.99 -16.72 -9.81
CA VAL A 69 -20.28 -16.56 -8.38
C VAL A 69 -18.98 -16.40 -7.57
N PHE A 70 -17.89 -17.08 -7.96
CA PHE A 70 -16.56 -16.88 -7.37
C PHE A 70 -15.94 -15.53 -7.76
N LEU A 71 -16.16 -15.05 -8.99
CA LEU A 71 -15.67 -13.75 -9.48
C LEU A 71 -16.50 -12.56 -8.94
N MET A 72 -17.76 -12.79 -8.59
CA MET A 72 -18.63 -11.81 -7.91
C MET A 72 -18.45 -11.79 -6.39
N ALA A 73 -17.57 -12.63 -5.83
CA ALA A 73 -17.16 -12.56 -4.42
C ALA A 73 -16.17 -11.41 -4.13
N GLY A 74 -16.14 -10.37 -4.97
CA GLY A 74 -15.76 -9.03 -4.51
C GLY A 74 -16.84 -8.60 -3.53
N ALA A 75 -16.58 -8.75 -2.23
CA ALA A 75 -17.55 -8.71 -1.15
C ALA A 75 -18.65 -7.63 -1.33
N GLN A 76 -19.79 -8.07 -1.88
CA GLN A 76 -21.03 -7.32 -1.93
C GLN A 76 -21.86 -7.63 -0.67
N CYS A 77 -22.75 -6.71 -0.32
CA CYS A 77 -23.70 -6.89 0.76
C CYS A 77 -24.45 -8.23 0.63
N PRO A 78 -24.54 -9.05 1.69
CA PRO A 78 -25.37 -10.24 1.69
C PRO A 78 -26.81 -9.93 1.29
N ILE A 79 -27.46 -10.85 0.59
CA ILE A 79 -28.88 -10.74 0.24
C ILE A 79 -29.70 -10.56 1.52
N GLY A 80 -30.61 -9.58 1.53
CA GLY A 80 -31.42 -9.25 2.70
C GLY A 80 -30.79 -8.23 3.65
N SER A 81 -29.60 -7.70 3.33
CA SER A 81 -29.02 -6.59 4.10
C SER A 81 -29.87 -5.33 4.01
N ILE A 82 -29.96 -4.59 5.11
CA ILE A 82 -30.55 -3.26 5.14
C ILE A 82 -29.47 -2.26 4.68
N VAL A 83 -29.72 -1.62 3.54
CA VAL A 83 -28.70 -0.82 2.84
C VAL A 83 -28.78 0.66 3.22
N ASN A 84 -27.62 1.26 3.53
CA ASN A 84 -27.43 2.70 3.72
C ASN A 84 -28.37 3.38 4.74
N THR A 85 -28.91 2.64 5.71
CA THR A 85 -29.95 3.14 6.62
C THR A 85 -29.42 3.18 8.06
N PRO A 86 -29.26 4.35 8.70
CA PRO A 86 -28.94 4.44 10.12
C PRO A 86 -30.06 3.84 10.99
N GLY A 87 -29.71 3.27 12.15
CA GLY A 87 -30.70 2.64 13.03
C GLY A 87 -30.11 1.68 14.05
N THR A 88 -30.99 0.97 14.75
CA THR A 88 -30.63 -0.12 15.67
C THR A 88 -30.79 -1.46 14.97
N TYR A 89 -29.74 -2.26 15.05
CA TYR A 89 -29.62 -3.58 14.45
C TYR A 89 -29.44 -4.62 15.55
N ASN A 90 -30.15 -5.74 15.45
CA ASN A 90 -30.21 -6.73 16.51
C ASN A 90 -30.29 -8.17 15.95
N ASN A 91 -30.04 -9.19 16.76
CA ASN A 91 -30.36 -10.59 16.44
C ASN A 91 -29.92 -11.07 15.03
N ASN A 92 -28.65 -10.91 14.69
CA ASN A 92 -28.06 -11.25 13.39
C ASN A 92 -28.47 -10.36 12.19
N ASP A 93 -29.13 -9.22 12.43
CA ASP A 93 -29.38 -8.25 11.36
C ASP A 93 -28.07 -7.84 10.67
N VAL A 94 -28.15 -7.62 9.35
CA VAL A 94 -27.01 -7.15 8.55
C VAL A 94 -27.31 -5.77 7.98
N ALA A 95 -26.55 -4.78 8.43
CA ALA A 95 -26.50 -3.45 7.85
C ALA A 95 -25.39 -3.41 6.81
N CYS A 96 -25.64 -2.80 5.65
CA CYS A 96 -24.61 -2.65 4.62
C CYS A 96 -24.52 -1.24 4.05
N ILE A 97 -23.32 -0.67 4.05
CA ILE A 97 -23.03 0.67 3.55
C ILE A 97 -22.33 0.53 2.20
N THR A 98 -22.97 1.01 1.14
CA THR A 98 -22.47 1.00 -0.25
C THR A 98 -22.31 2.39 -0.85
N ALA A 99 -22.73 3.43 -0.12
CA ALA A 99 -22.58 4.83 -0.49
C ALA A 99 -22.14 5.66 0.73
N SER A 100 -22.02 6.98 0.56
CA SER A 100 -21.77 7.87 1.69
C SER A 100 -22.99 7.94 2.61
N VAL A 101 -22.82 7.59 3.88
CA VAL A 101 -23.87 7.57 4.90
C VAL A 101 -23.36 8.24 6.16
N SER A 102 -24.18 9.13 6.71
CA SER A 102 -23.98 9.72 8.02
C SER A 102 -25.15 9.43 8.95
N GLY A 103 -24.89 9.00 10.18
CA GLY A 103 -25.93 8.76 11.18
C GLY A 103 -25.47 7.87 12.33
N THR A 104 -26.42 7.45 13.16
CA THR A 104 -26.16 6.54 14.29
C THR A 104 -26.47 5.10 13.89
N PHE A 105 -25.48 4.23 14.04
CA PHE A 105 -25.64 2.78 13.93
C PHE A 105 -25.43 2.17 15.32
N THR A 106 -26.43 1.42 15.79
CA THR A 106 -26.36 0.70 17.05
C THR A 106 -26.43 -0.80 16.78
N MET A 107 -25.33 -1.50 16.98
CA MET A 107 -25.15 -2.92 16.66
C MET A 107 -25.28 -3.76 17.94
N LYS A 108 -26.27 -4.64 18.01
CA LYS A 108 -26.59 -5.49 19.16
C LYS A 108 -26.70 -6.98 18.79
N ASN A 109 -26.42 -7.86 19.76
CA ASN A 109 -26.64 -9.31 19.68
C ASN A 109 -26.33 -9.94 18.31
N LYS A 110 -25.04 -10.06 17.96
CA LYS A 110 -24.56 -10.70 16.72
C LYS A 110 -24.94 -9.99 15.41
N SER A 111 -25.51 -8.79 15.46
CA SER A 111 -25.69 -7.98 14.26
C SER A 111 -24.35 -7.65 13.60
N THR A 112 -24.37 -7.46 12.28
CA THR A 112 -23.19 -7.21 11.45
C THR A 112 -23.34 -5.91 10.67
N LEU A 113 -22.33 -5.04 10.71
CA LEU A 113 -22.22 -3.88 9.83
C LEU A 113 -21.15 -4.17 8.79
N ILE A 114 -21.49 -4.01 7.52
CA ILE A 114 -20.55 -4.14 6.40
C ILE A 114 -20.39 -2.79 5.75
N VAL A 115 -19.15 -2.31 5.63
CA VAL A 115 -18.81 -1.15 4.80
C VAL A 115 -18.16 -1.70 3.53
N ALA A 116 -18.95 -1.79 2.47
CA ALA A 116 -18.53 -2.35 1.19
C ALA A 116 -17.71 -1.36 0.37
N SER A 117 -17.15 -1.83 -0.75
CA SER A 117 -16.45 -0.96 -1.70
C SER A 117 -17.33 0.21 -2.15
N GLY A 118 -16.79 1.43 -2.15
CA GLY A 118 -17.53 2.67 -2.43
C GLY A 118 -18.39 3.19 -1.26
N GLY A 119 -18.58 2.39 -0.22
CA GLY A 119 -19.23 2.80 1.02
C GLY A 119 -18.34 3.75 1.83
N ASN A 120 -18.95 4.80 2.38
CA ASN A 120 -18.26 5.76 3.24
C ASN A 120 -19.11 6.09 4.46
N PHE A 121 -18.73 5.56 5.62
CA PHE A 121 -19.42 5.80 6.87
C PHE A 121 -18.79 6.94 7.65
N THR A 122 -19.63 7.92 8.01
CA THR A 122 -19.35 8.92 9.04
C THR A 122 -20.46 8.89 10.09
N GLY A 123 -20.22 9.35 11.31
CA GLY A 123 -21.25 9.41 12.36
C GLY A 123 -20.99 8.50 13.56
N THR A 124 -22.03 8.14 14.30
CA THR A 124 -21.91 7.46 15.59
C THR A 124 -22.05 5.95 15.44
N ILE A 125 -21.12 5.20 16.03
CA ILE A 125 -21.19 3.74 16.11
C ILE A 125 -21.22 3.29 17.58
N ASP A 126 -22.27 2.57 17.96
CA ASP A 126 -22.35 1.85 19.24
C ASP A 126 -22.40 0.36 18.92
N ALA A 127 -21.38 -0.38 19.33
CA ALA A 127 -21.21 -1.78 18.95
C ALA A 127 -21.07 -2.64 20.20
N SER A 128 -22.14 -3.35 20.59
CA SER A 128 -22.12 -4.18 21.79
C SER A 128 -21.29 -5.45 21.59
N LYS A 129 -20.91 -6.09 22.69
CA LYS A 129 -20.23 -7.39 22.67
C LYS A 129 -20.94 -8.40 21.76
N GLY A 130 -20.17 -9.06 20.90
CA GLY A 130 -20.65 -10.04 19.94
C GLY A 130 -21.16 -9.47 18.62
N SER A 131 -21.31 -8.15 18.47
CA SER A 131 -21.53 -7.52 17.17
C SER A 131 -20.24 -7.49 16.34
N THR A 132 -20.37 -7.41 15.02
CA THR A 132 -19.23 -7.36 14.11
C THR A 132 -19.33 -6.19 13.13
N ILE A 133 -18.19 -5.60 12.81
CA ILE A 133 -18.05 -4.55 11.80
C ILE A 133 -16.95 -4.99 10.84
N ASN A 134 -17.29 -5.10 9.56
CA ASN A 134 -16.39 -5.52 8.50
C ASN A 134 -16.24 -4.37 7.51
N VAL A 135 -15.06 -3.74 7.49
CA VAL A 135 -14.70 -2.73 6.50
C VAL A 135 -13.98 -3.46 5.38
N LEU A 136 -14.64 -3.61 4.24
CA LEU A 136 -14.11 -4.35 3.10
C LEU A 136 -13.17 -3.48 2.28
N SER A 137 -12.40 -4.09 1.39
CA SER A 137 -11.54 -3.35 0.43
C SER A 137 -12.37 -2.32 -0.34
N GLY A 138 -11.84 -1.09 -0.47
CA GLY A 138 -12.53 0.07 -1.06
C GLY A 138 -13.57 0.75 -0.16
N GLY A 139 -13.91 0.17 1.00
CA GLY A 139 -14.78 0.79 1.99
C GLY A 139 -14.04 1.77 2.90
N THR A 140 -14.73 2.83 3.33
CA THR A 140 -14.20 3.85 4.25
C THR A 140 -15.04 3.93 5.52
N PHE A 141 -14.41 3.73 6.68
CA PHE A 141 -15.07 3.76 7.99
C PHE A 141 -14.44 4.80 8.91
N LYS A 142 -15.14 5.91 9.13
CA LYS A 142 -14.66 7.06 9.91
C LYS A 142 -15.70 7.53 10.91
N PRO A 143 -16.03 6.73 11.93
CA PRO A 143 -16.94 7.15 12.99
C PRO A 143 -16.44 8.44 13.66
N SER A 144 -17.36 9.36 13.90
CA SER A 144 -17.14 10.61 14.63
C SER A 144 -17.38 10.48 16.13
N LEU A 145 -18.00 9.40 16.59
CA LEU A 145 -18.19 9.05 18.00
C LEU A 145 -18.35 7.54 18.14
N SER A 146 -17.80 6.96 19.20
CA SER A 146 -18.19 5.63 19.63
C SER A 146 -18.22 5.52 21.15
N ASN A 147 -19.43 5.37 21.68
CA ASN A 147 -19.62 5.06 23.09
C ASN A 147 -19.65 3.54 23.22
N ASN A 148 -18.85 2.99 24.12
CA ASN A 148 -18.91 1.59 24.54
C ASN A 148 -18.67 0.56 23.43
N PHE A 149 -17.64 0.78 22.61
CA PHE A 149 -17.27 -0.16 21.56
C PHE A 149 -16.77 -1.47 22.17
N ALA A 150 -17.56 -2.53 22.11
CA ALA A 150 -17.24 -3.88 22.58
C ALA A 150 -17.34 -4.94 21.47
N GLY A 151 -17.55 -4.52 20.22
CA GLY A 151 -17.65 -5.39 19.04
C GLY A 151 -16.30 -5.82 18.46
N VAL A 152 -16.36 -6.62 17.40
CA VAL A 152 -15.18 -7.02 16.61
C VAL A 152 -15.13 -6.19 15.33
N LEU A 153 -14.04 -5.46 15.11
CA LEU A 153 -13.76 -4.71 13.88
C LEU A 153 -12.72 -5.43 13.05
N THR A 154 -13.06 -5.75 11.80
CA THR A 154 -12.12 -6.24 10.79
C THR A 154 -11.96 -5.19 9.70
N ASN A 155 -10.72 -4.74 9.43
CA ASN A 155 -10.42 -3.72 8.43
C ASN A 155 -9.59 -4.27 7.27
N GLN A 156 -10.18 -4.26 6.08
CA GLN A 156 -9.56 -4.49 4.78
C GLN A 156 -9.65 -3.24 3.88
N GLY A 157 -10.34 -2.18 4.32
CA GLY A 157 -10.47 -0.90 3.63
C GLY A 157 -9.68 0.21 4.33
N THR A 158 -10.25 1.42 4.39
CA THR A 158 -9.67 2.55 5.10
C THR A 158 -10.45 2.81 6.39
N THR A 159 -9.79 2.72 7.54
CA THR A 159 -10.42 3.00 8.84
C THR A 159 -9.74 4.16 9.55
N GLU A 160 -10.55 5.07 10.10
CA GLU A 160 -10.08 6.16 10.97
C GLU A 160 -10.90 6.16 12.27
N LEU A 161 -10.25 5.85 13.39
CA LEU A 161 -10.88 5.77 14.71
C LEU A 161 -10.40 6.87 15.65
N GLY A 162 -11.27 7.31 16.54
CA GLY A 162 -10.96 8.25 17.61
C GLY A 162 -11.40 9.68 17.35
N ASN A 163 -11.91 10.02 16.17
CA ASN A 163 -12.54 11.32 15.95
C ASN A 163 -13.72 11.42 16.94
N GLY A 164 -13.74 12.46 17.79
CA GLY A 164 -14.74 12.66 18.85
C GLY A 164 -14.68 11.73 20.09
N GLY A 165 -13.69 10.85 20.19
CA GLY A 165 -13.52 9.94 21.32
C GLY A 165 -14.20 8.59 21.08
N ILE A 166 -13.38 7.52 21.06
CA ILE A 166 -13.85 6.13 21.00
C ILE A 166 -13.40 5.45 22.28
N SER A 167 -14.36 4.93 23.02
CA SER A 167 -14.10 4.13 24.21
C SER A 167 -14.18 2.64 23.88
N LEU A 168 -13.07 1.92 24.05
CA LEU A 168 -13.02 0.48 23.86
C LEU A 168 -13.35 -0.23 25.18
N ASP A 169 -14.35 -1.11 25.13
CA ASP A 169 -14.94 -1.82 26.27
C ASP A 169 -14.66 -3.34 26.20
N ASN A 170 -15.08 -4.06 27.24
CA ASN A 170 -14.80 -5.49 27.39
C ASN A 170 -15.39 -6.33 26.24
N GLY A 171 -14.51 -6.94 25.46
CA GLY A 171 -14.87 -7.72 24.26
C GLY A 171 -14.46 -7.06 22.95
N ALA A 172 -13.97 -5.81 22.99
CA ALA A 172 -13.43 -5.14 21.82
C ALA A 172 -12.24 -5.88 21.23
N ALA A 173 -12.32 -6.17 19.93
CA ALA A 173 -11.21 -6.71 19.17
C ALA A 173 -11.08 -5.99 17.82
N ILE A 174 -9.85 -5.70 17.43
CA ILE A 174 -9.54 -5.02 16.16
C ILE A 174 -8.56 -5.90 15.39
N SER A 175 -8.91 -6.24 14.15
CA SER A 175 -8.04 -6.90 13.18
C SER A 175 -7.86 -5.99 11.98
N ASN A 176 -6.62 -5.67 11.62
CA ASN A 176 -6.30 -4.82 10.48
C ASN A 176 -5.44 -5.54 9.44
N GLU A 177 -5.89 -5.45 8.20
CA GLU A 177 -5.22 -5.98 6.99
C GLU A 177 -4.90 -4.88 5.98
N SER A 178 -5.16 -3.61 6.33
CA SER A 178 -5.13 -2.47 5.42
C SER A 178 -4.70 -1.19 6.15
N ASP A 179 -5.17 -0.03 5.71
CA ASP A 179 -4.82 1.27 6.28
C ASP A 179 -5.74 1.62 7.45
N PHE A 180 -5.14 1.80 8.62
CA PHE A 180 -5.83 2.12 9.85
C PHE A 180 -5.17 3.32 10.54
N THR A 181 -5.96 4.34 10.88
CA THR A 181 -5.46 5.51 11.63
C THR A 181 -6.24 5.72 12.91
N TRP A 182 -5.54 5.76 14.04
CA TRP A 182 -6.03 6.28 15.30
C TRP A 182 -5.71 7.77 15.41
N VAL A 183 -6.74 8.62 15.38
CA VAL A 183 -6.57 10.09 15.44
C VAL A 183 -6.61 10.66 16.85
N ALA A 184 -7.26 9.97 17.80
CA ALA A 184 -7.28 10.38 19.21
C ALA A 184 -6.50 9.42 20.12
N SER A 185 -6.23 9.86 21.35
CA SER A 185 -5.67 9.02 22.41
C SER A 185 -6.64 7.88 22.71
N TRP A 186 -6.09 6.71 23.09
CA TRP A 186 -6.92 5.59 23.49
C TRP A 186 -7.67 5.91 24.79
N ASN A 187 -9.00 5.80 24.74
CA ASN A 187 -9.83 5.65 25.92
C ASN A 187 -10.21 4.17 26.02
N MET A 188 -9.54 3.42 26.90
CA MET A 188 -9.77 1.99 27.10
C MET A 188 -10.34 1.76 28.50
N ASN A 189 -11.61 1.37 28.58
CA ASN A 189 -12.24 0.99 29.85
C ASN A 189 -11.96 -0.48 30.21
N ALA A 190 -11.44 -1.27 29.28
CA ALA A 190 -11.18 -2.69 29.45
C ALA A 190 -9.99 -3.17 28.60
N ALA A 191 -9.59 -4.43 28.81
CA ALA A 191 -8.59 -5.11 27.99
C ALA A 191 -9.03 -5.19 26.53
N VAL A 192 -8.11 -4.92 25.60
CA VAL A 192 -8.37 -4.95 24.16
C VAL A 192 -7.41 -5.92 23.47
N THR A 193 -7.91 -6.60 22.44
CA THR A 193 -7.08 -7.36 21.50
C THR A 193 -6.95 -6.61 20.18
N VAL A 194 -5.73 -6.25 19.80
CA VAL A 194 -5.42 -5.58 18.54
C VAL A 194 -4.44 -6.46 17.75
N SER A 195 -4.82 -6.80 16.53
CA SER A 195 -3.99 -7.56 15.59
C SER A 195 -3.80 -6.76 14.30
N ASN A 196 -2.54 -6.61 13.89
CA ASN A 196 -2.16 -6.06 12.60
C ASN A 196 -1.51 -7.18 11.78
N THR A 197 -2.05 -7.49 10.62
CA THR A 197 -1.48 -8.53 9.74
C THR A 197 -0.29 -7.97 8.95
N ALA A 198 0.41 -8.84 8.22
CA ALA A 198 1.58 -8.44 7.43
C ALA A 198 1.29 -7.34 6.39
N CYS A 199 0.04 -7.26 5.91
CA CYS A 199 -0.40 -6.23 4.95
C CYS A 199 -0.91 -4.95 5.61
N GLY A 200 -1.13 -4.96 6.92
CA GLY A 200 -1.74 -3.86 7.64
C GLY A 200 -0.73 -2.77 8.03
N THR A 201 -1.17 -1.52 7.91
CA THR A 201 -0.50 -0.36 8.49
C THR A 201 -1.42 0.30 9.52
N MET A 202 -0.98 0.38 10.77
CA MET A 202 -1.65 1.15 11.82
C MET A 202 -0.83 2.39 12.17
N THR A 203 -1.44 3.57 12.10
CA THR A 203 -0.85 4.84 12.51
C THR A 203 -1.58 5.42 13.70
N PHE A 204 -0.85 5.78 14.76
CA PHE A 204 -1.36 6.36 16.00
C PHE A 204 -0.87 7.81 16.11
N LYS A 205 -1.77 8.78 15.93
CA LYS A 205 -1.42 10.20 15.69
C LYS A 205 -1.38 11.08 16.94
N ASN A 206 -2.04 10.71 18.03
CA ASN A 206 -2.15 11.56 19.21
C ASN A 206 -0.99 11.35 20.20
N SER A 207 -1.05 12.02 21.35
CA SER A 207 -0.12 11.90 22.47
C SER A 207 -0.12 10.49 23.07
N THR A 208 0.86 10.25 23.94
CA THR A 208 1.25 8.92 24.44
C THR A 208 0.07 7.97 24.67
N TYR A 209 0.15 6.80 24.04
CA TYR A 209 -0.89 5.77 24.11
C TYR A 209 -0.63 4.85 25.29
N SER A 210 -1.66 4.53 26.08
CA SER A 210 -1.56 3.60 27.19
C SER A 210 -2.49 2.40 27.00
N LEU A 211 -1.93 1.19 26.93
CA LEU A 211 -2.72 -0.04 26.92
C LEU A 211 -3.30 -0.32 28.31
N ALA A 212 -4.58 -0.67 28.38
CA ALA A 212 -5.21 -1.17 29.60
C ALA A 212 -4.63 -2.53 30.03
N ASN A 213 -4.84 -2.90 31.29
CA ASN A 213 -4.40 -4.18 31.86
C ASN A 213 -4.83 -5.37 30.99
N SER A 214 -3.96 -6.37 30.87
CA SER A 214 -4.22 -7.60 30.11
C SER A 214 -4.55 -7.42 28.62
N SER A 215 -4.24 -6.26 28.04
CA SER A 215 -4.42 -6.04 26.60
C SER A 215 -3.36 -6.80 25.78
N SER A 216 -3.73 -7.20 24.57
CA SER A 216 -2.86 -7.91 23.65
C SER A 216 -2.71 -7.14 22.34
N LEU A 217 -1.46 -6.86 21.96
CA LEU A 217 -1.09 -6.20 20.71
C LEU A 217 -0.18 -7.13 19.91
N LEU A 218 -0.69 -7.64 18.77
CA LEU A 218 0.07 -8.44 17.82
C LEU A 218 0.32 -7.62 16.55
N ASN A 219 1.59 -7.42 16.19
CA ASN A 219 1.98 -6.73 14.97
C ASN A 219 2.77 -7.65 14.04
N ASN A 220 2.19 -8.00 12.89
CA ASN A 220 2.92 -8.66 11.80
C ASN A 220 3.27 -7.69 10.66
N GLY A 221 2.67 -6.49 10.62
CA GLY A 221 2.84 -5.48 9.58
C GLY A 221 3.61 -4.25 10.06
N LEU A 222 3.09 -3.05 9.76
CA LEU A 222 3.66 -1.78 10.20
C LEU A 222 2.79 -1.10 11.27
N MET A 223 3.38 -0.80 12.42
CA MET A 223 2.79 0.09 13.43
C MET A 223 3.66 1.33 13.62
N VAL A 224 3.03 2.51 13.59
CA VAL A 224 3.70 3.80 13.77
C VAL A 224 2.97 4.61 14.83
N PHE A 225 3.64 4.86 15.95
CA PHE A 225 3.19 5.77 16.99
C PHE A 225 3.92 7.10 16.84
N GLN A 226 3.17 8.19 16.66
CA GLN A 226 3.71 9.55 16.56
C GLN A 226 4.19 10.11 17.92
N SER A 227 3.92 9.39 19.01
CA SER A 227 4.41 9.64 20.36
C SER A 227 4.95 8.33 20.97
N GLY A 228 4.92 8.19 22.30
CA GLY A 228 5.28 6.98 23.02
C GLY A 228 4.14 5.98 23.22
N LEU A 229 4.51 4.81 23.75
CA LEU A 229 3.61 3.72 24.14
C LEU A 229 3.93 3.30 25.58
N SER A 230 2.94 3.42 26.47
CA SER A 230 2.96 2.80 27.78
C SER A 230 2.04 1.58 27.81
N THR A 231 2.38 0.57 28.60
CA THR A 231 1.52 -0.59 28.80
C THR A 231 1.27 -0.82 30.28
N SER A 232 0.18 -1.51 30.61
CA SER A 232 -0.18 -1.85 32.00
C SER A 232 0.02 -3.33 32.29
N SER A 233 -0.18 -3.74 33.55
CA SER A 233 0.06 -5.12 34.02
C SER A 233 -0.63 -6.19 33.17
N GLY A 234 0.07 -7.29 32.91
CA GLY A 234 -0.45 -8.44 32.15
C GLY A 234 -0.57 -8.21 30.64
N THR A 235 -0.15 -7.05 30.14
CA THR A 235 -0.17 -6.77 28.69
C THR A 235 0.86 -7.61 27.93
N THR A 236 0.53 -7.97 26.70
CA THR A 236 1.45 -8.62 25.76
C THR A 236 1.60 -7.77 24.50
N LEU A 237 2.81 -7.37 24.16
CA LEU A 237 3.17 -6.76 22.89
C LEU A 237 4.05 -7.74 22.11
N ASP A 238 3.52 -8.33 21.04
CA ASP A 238 4.26 -9.23 20.14
C ASP A 238 4.47 -8.54 18.79
N ASN A 239 5.69 -8.03 18.56
CA ASN A 239 6.09 -7.38 17.32
C ASN A 239 6.88 -8.33 16.42
N ARG A 240 6.22 -8.87 15.41
CA ARG A 240 6.79 -9.70 14.34
C ARG A 240 7.07 -8.92 13.05
N GLY A 241 6.51 -7.72 12.93
CA GLY A 241 6.74 -6.78 11.83
C GLY A 241 7.64 -5.60 12.22
N ARG A 242 7.23 -4.39 11.85
CA ARG A 242 7.95 -3.14 12.16
C ARG A 242 7.14 -2.27 13.12
N LEU A 243 7.76 -1.88 14.22
CA LEU A 243 7.19 -0.97 15.21
C LEU A 243 8.06 0.28 15.33
N TYR A 244 7.47 1.44 15.05
CA TYR A 244 8.10 2.74 15.24
C TYR A 244 7.37 3.53 16.32
N LEU A 245 8.11 4.01 17.31
CA LEU A 245 7.66 4.89 18.37
C LEU A 245 8.46 6.19 18.24
N ASN A 246 7.78 7.31 17.99
CA ASN A 246 8.42 8.62 17.97
C ASN A 246 8.59 9.22 19.39
N GLY A 247 8.19 8.48 20.43
CA GLY A 247 8.44 8.78 21.84
C GLY A 247 8.99 7.58 22.61
N SER A 248 8.76 7.56 23.92
CA SER A 248 9.25 6.52 24.84
C SER A 248 8.43 5.23 24.76
N LEU A 249 9.05 4.12 25.17
CA LEU A 249 8.41 2.83 25.44
C LEU A 249 8.49 2.55 26.93
N ASP A 250 7.35 2.52 27.61
CA ASP A 250 7.26 2.30 29.06
C ASP A 250 6.36 1.07 29.33
N PRO A 251 6.87 -0.16 29.11
CA PRO A 251 6.05 -1.35 29.22
C PRO A 251 5.93 -1.78 30.69
N SER A 252 4.72 -2.18 31.07
CA SER A 252 4.43 -2.90 32.31
C SER A 252 3.86 -4.29 32.04
N GLY A 253 4.51 -5.06 31.16
CA GLY A 253 4.07 -6.38 30.71
C GLY A 253 5.15 -7.14 29.94
N LEU A 254 4.75 -8.10 29.12
CA LEU A 254 5.66 -8.84 28.24
C LEU A 254 5.75 -8.15 26.88
N VAL A 255 6.97 -7.75 26.49
CA VAL A 255 7.29 -7.27 25.14
C VAL A 255 8.16 -8.30 24.45
N THR A 256 7.69 -8.83 23.32
CA THR A 256 8.47 -9.68 22.42
C THR A 256 8.68 -8.94 21.11
N ASN A 257 9.93 -8.73 20.72
CA ASN A 257 10.31 -8.20 19.43
C ASN A 257 10.98 -9.30 18.61
N GLU A 258 10.34 -9.72 17.53
CA GLU A 258 10.85 -10.73 16.61
C GLU A 258 11.44 -10.15 15.32
N SER A 259 11.25 -8.83 15.09
CA SER A 259 11.77 -8.14 13.91
C SER A 259 12.29 -6.74 14.32
N LEU A 260 11.74 -5.65 13.79
CA LEU A 260 12.26 -4.31 14.02
C LEU A 260 11.40 -3.51 14.99
N MET A 261 12.03 -3.00 16.06
CA MET A 261 11.48 -1.99 16.95
C MET A 261 12.40 -0.78 17.03
N VAL A 262 11.84 0.42 16.84
CA VAL A 262 12.55 1.69 16.96
C VAL A 262 11.80 2.59 17.94
N ALA A 263 12.46 3.05 18.99
CA ALA A 263 11.96 4.07 19.91
C ALA A 263 12.83 5.33 19.86
N ASN A 264 12.26 6.46 19.43
CA ASN A 264 12.97 7.74 19.44
C ASN A 264 13.08 8.34 20.86
N GLY A 265 12.29 7.85 21.82
CA GLY A 265 12.40 8.18 23.23
C GLY A 265 13.13 7.12 24.05
N ALA A 266 12.89 7.15 25.36
CA ALA A 266 13.53 6.24 26.32
C ALA A 266 12.78 4.90 26.35
N VAL A 267 13.47 3.84 26.75
CA VAL A 267 12.84 2.55 27.09
C VAL A 267 12.96 2.38 28.60
N THR A 268 11.83 2.36 29.32
CA THR A 268 11.80 2.33 30.78
C THR A 268 11.13 1.05 31.28
N LEU A 269 11.91 0.09 31.80
CA LEU A 269 11.40 -1.20 32.28
C LEU A 269 11.18 -1.16 33.81
N ASN A 270 9.95 -0.88 34.24
CA ASN A 270 9.58 -0.63 35.64
C ASN A 270 8.67 -1.74 36.23
N GLY A 271 9.21 -2.82 36.80
CA GLY A 271 8.36 -3.83 37.45
C GLY A 271 8.80 -5.28 37.24
N GLY A 272 7.86 -6.22 37.21
CA GLY A 272 8.08 -7.64 36.86
C GLY A 272 8.16 -7.89 35.35
N ASP A 273 8.45 -6.84 34.58
CA ASP A 273 8.32 -6.81 33.13
C ASP A 273 9.42 -7.62 32.45
N SER A 274 9.12 -8.10 31.24
CA SER A 274 10.07 -8.87 30.44
C SER A 274 10.15 -8.29 29.02
N LEU A 275 11.37 -8.03 28.57
CA LEU A 275 11.67 -7.67 27.19
C LEU A 275 12.44 -8.81 26.53
N ILE A 276 11.88 -9.41 25.50
CA ILE A 276 12.51 -10.45 24.69
C ILE A 276 12.80 -9.86 23.32
N ASN A 277 14.06 -9.68 22.99
CA ASN A 277 14.50 -9.29 21.65
C ASN A 277 15.06 -10.50 20.91
N LYS A 278 14.46 -10.85 19.77
CA LYS A 278 14.96 -11.89 18.86
C LYS A 278 15.60 -11.34 17.58
N ASP A 279 15.43 -10.05 17.29
CA ASP A 279 16.07 -9.39 16.14
C ASP A 279 16.59 -8.01 16.55
N ARG A 280 15.94 -6.90 16.17
CA ARG A 280 16.50 -5.55 16.34
C ARG A 280 15.64 -4.63 17.18
N ILE A 281 16.24 -4.06 18.23
CA ILE A 281 15.70 -2.92 18.98
C ILE A 281 16.68 -1.76 18.93
N PHE A 282 16.17 -0.60 18.54
CA PHE A 282 16.91 0.66 18.53
C PHE A 282 16.22 1.67 19.44
N PHE A 283 16.97 2.33 20.32
CA PHE A 283 16.46 3.47 21.08
C PHE A 283 17.44 4.64 21.15
N LYS A 284 16.90 5.86 21.05
CA LYS A 284 17.73 7.07 20.86
C LYS A 284 18.23 7.71 22.16
N THR A 285 17.44 7.73 23.23
CA THR A 285 17.78 8.53 24.43
C THR A 285 18.36 7.72 25.58
N ALA A 286 17.64 6.74 26.12
CA ALA A 286 18.13 5.94 27.23
C ALA A 286 17.37 4.61 27.37
N LEU A 287 18.04 3.62 27.95
CA LEU A 287 17.39 2.46 28.58
C LEU A 287 17.55 2.60 30.09
N THR A 288 16.42 2.53 30.80
CA THR A 288 16.32 2.64 32.26
C THR A 288 15.59 1.42 32.84
N GLY A 289 15.97 1.01 34.05
CA GLY A 289 15.43 -0.20 34.70
C GLY A 289 16.21 -1.48 34.35
N GLY A 290 15.53 -2.62 34.24
CA GLY A 290 16.15 -3.85 33.70
C GLY A 290 15.92 -5.15 34.45
N LYS A 291 14.69 -5.45 34.91
CA LYS A 291 14.42 -6.68 35.68
C LYS A 291 14.65 -7.97 34.90
N MET A 292 14.08 -8.13 33.70
CA MET A 292 14.38 -9.26 32.81
C MET A 292 14.43 -8.82 31.35
N ILE A 293 15.64 -8.78 30.78
CA ILE A 293 15.85 -8.62 29.34
C ILE A 293 16.48 -9.90 28.82
N ARG A 294 15.89 -10.48 27.78
CA ARG A 294 16.52 -11.53 26.99
C ARG A 294 16.83 -10.97 25.61
N ASN A 295 18.08 -11.02 25.21
CA ASN A 295 18.56 -10.58 23.92
C ASN A 295 19.18 -11.76 23.15
N ASP A 296 18.57 -12.08 22.02
CA ASP A 296 19.02 -13.09 21.06
C ASP A 296 19.53 -12.40 19.76
N GLY A 297 19.28 -11.08 19.59
CA GLY A 297 19.67 -10.28 18.43
C GLY A 297 20.46 -9.01 18.80
N LEU A 298 20.16 -7.87 18.16
CA LEU A 298 20.78 -6.57 18.43
C LEU A 298 19.88 -5.68 19.29
N ILE A 299 20.43 -5.23 20.41
CA ILE A 299 19.94 -4.05 21.14
C ILE A 299 20.95 -2.93 20.95
N TRP A 300 20.52 -1.79 20.43
CA TRP A 300 21.35 -0.61 20.26
C TRP A 300 20.77 0.63 20.93
N ALA A 301 21.58 1.20 21.83
CA ALA A 301 21.35 2.46 22.48
C ALA A 301 22.20 3.55 21.80
N ALA A 302 21.57 4.57 21.22
CA ALA A 302 22.29 5.69 20.63
C ALA A 302 22.90 6.66 21.67
N SER A 303 22.58 6.46 22.96
CA SER A 303 23.00 7.29 24.09
C SER A 303 23.30 6.40 25.31
N SER A 304 23.49 7.00 26.48
CA SER A 304 23.87 6.30 27.72
C SER A 304 22.74 5.41 28.26
N VAL A 305 23.12 4.32 28.93
CA VAL A 305 22.22 3.34 29.54
C VAL A 305 22.40 3.34 31.06
N GLN A 306 21.28 3.34 31.79
CA GLN A 306 21.24 3.43 33.25
C GLN A 306 20.41 2.29 33.84
N LEU A 307 21.08 1.20 34.23
CA LEU A 307 20.43 0.01 34.80
C LEU A 307 20.45 0.15 36.33
N ASN A 308 19.38 0.70 36.89
CA ASN A 308 19.30 1.13 38.29
C ASN A 308 18.44 0.22 39.20
N SER A 309 17.76 -0.77 38.63
CA SER A 309 16.83 -1.66 39.35
C SER A 309 17.30 -3.11 39.22
N ALA A 310 17.42 -3.84 40.34
CA ALA A 310 17.92 -5.22 40.35
C ALA A 310 17.21 -6.09 39.30
N GLY A 311 18.00 -6.85 38.54
CA GLY A 311 17.53 -7.58 37.38
C GLY A 311 18.58 -8.37 36.64
N VAL A 312 18.17 -9.00 35.54
CA VAL A 312 19.01 -9.85 34.70
C VAL A 312 18.84 -9.47 33.23
N ILE A 313 19.96 -9.23 32.55
CA ILE A 313 20.06 -9.15 31.09
C ILE A 313 20.78 -10.40 30.61
N GLN A 314 20.10 -11.23 29.83
CA GLN A 314 20.67 -12.39 29.16
C GLN A 314 21.03 -12.02 27.72
N ASN A 315 22.33 -11.91 27.42
CA ASN A 315 22.84 -11.60 26.09
C ASN A 315 23.43 -12.88 25.45
N LEU A 316 22.63 -13.57 24.64
CA LEU A 316 22.97 -14.90 24.12
C LEU A 316 24.11 -14.89 23.07
N SER A 317 24.56 -16.05 22.61
CA SER A 317 25.85 -16.25 21.93
C SER A 317 26.13 -15.37 20.71
N THR A 318 25.11 -15.07 19.90
CA THR A 318 25.24 -14.18 18.74
C THR A 318 24.67 -12.79 18.99
N ALA A 319 24.15 -12.56 20.21
CA ALA A 319 23.46 -11.35 20.55
C ALA A 319 24.44 -10.22 20.84
N GLU A 320 24.03 -9.01 20.46
CA GLU A 320 24.83 -7.80 20.62
C GLU A 320 24.05 -6.78 21.43
N PHE A 321 24.67 -6.27 22.49
CA PHE A 321 24.20 -5.11 23.21
C PHE A 321 25.20 -3.98 23.04
N ARG A 322 24.81 -2.95 22.30
CA ARG A 322 25.68 -1.86 21.87
C ARG A 322 25.19 -0.54 22.47
N ILE A 323 26.10 0.20 23.10
CA ILE A 323 25.81 1.43 23.82
C ILE A 323 26.75 2.52 23.30
N ASN A 324 26.20 3.53 22.64
CA ASN A 324 26.96 4.65 22.10
C ASN A 324 27.25 5.75 23.14
N GLY A 325 26.81 5.56 24.40
CA GLY A 325 27.13 6.41 25.55
C GLY A 325 27.80 5.63 26.69
N ALA A 326 27.66 6.13 27.91
CA ALA A 326 28.14 5.45 29.12
C ALA A 326 27.16 4.35 29.57
N LEU A 327 27.68 3.34 30.27
CA LEU A 327 26.89 2.31 30.95
C LEU A 327 27.03 2.48 32.47
N SER A 328 25.92 2.64 33.17
CA SER A 328 25.82 2.46 34.62
C SER A 328 25.07 1.16 34.91
N ASN A 329 25.78 0.16 35.41
CA ASN A 329 25.25 -1.18 35.64
C ASN A 329 25.10 -1.50 37.14
N ASN A 330 23.85 -1.64 37.61
CA ASN A 330 23.51 -2.20 38.92
C ASN A 330 22.76 -3.54 38.79
N VAL A 331 22.81 -4.20 37.63
CA VAL A 331 22.11 -5.47 37.35
C VAL A 331 23.10 -6.58 36.99
N THR A 332 22.59 -7.80 36.79
CA THR A 332 23.37 -8.90 36.24
C THR A 332 23.25 -8.90 34.73
N ILE A 333 24.33 -8.59 34.02
CA ILE A 333 24.46 -8.81 32.58
C ILE A 333 25.22 -10.13 32.41
N GLN A 334 24.59 -11.12 31.79
CA GLN A 334 25.21 -12.43 31.59
C GLN A 334 24.97 -12.99 30.20
N GLY A 335 25.87 -13.85 29.72
CA GLY A 335 25.64 -14.59 28.49
C GLY A 335 26.91 -14.90 27.72
N ALA A 336 26.77 -15.09 26.42
CA ALA A 336 27.86 -15.50 25.53
C ALA A 336 28.05 -14.53 24.34
N GLY A 337 27.26 -13.46 24.30
CA GLY A 337 27.28 -12.48 23.22
C GLY A 337 28.30 -11.37 23.43
N TYR A 338 28.00 -10.24 22.81
CA TYR A 338 28.86 -9.07 22.72
C TYR A 338 28.26 -7.87 23.46
N LEU A 339 29.04 -7.23 24.31
CA LEU A 339 28.70 -5.98 24.98
C LEU A 339 29.68 -4.89 24.52
N TYR A 340 29.18 -3.94 23.74
CA TYR A 340 29.95 -2.80 23.26
C TYR A 340 29.52 -1.52 23.99
N ILE A 341 30.48 -0.79 24.55
CA ILE A 341 30.24 0.48 25.26
C ILE A 341 31.20 1.53 24.70
N ALA A 342 30.69 2.65 24.18
CA ALA A 342 31.51 3.74 23.67
C ALA A 342 32.03 4.68 24.77
N GLY A 343 31.22 4.91 25.81
CA GLY A 343 31.54 5.78 26.93
C GLY A 343 32.17 5.05 28.12
N ALA A 344 32.06 5.65 29.31
CA ALA A 344 32.55 5.06 30.55
C ALA A 344 31.69 3.85 30.99
N LEU A 345 32.35 2.84 31.56
CA LEU A 345 31.71 1.68 32.19
C LEU A 345 31.75 1.82 33.72
N GLY A 346 30.61 2.16 34.32
CA GLY A 346 30.37 2.02 35.76
C GLY A 346 29.68 0.69 36.06
N ASN A 347 30.36 -0.22 36.74
CA ASN A 347 29.81 -1.52 37.12
C ASN A 347 29.76 -1.69 38.64
N ASN A 348 28.56 -1.74 39.20
CA ASN A 348 28.27 -2.10 40.60
C ASN A 348 27.55 -3.47 40.69
N GLY A 349 26.96 -3.92 39.59
CA GLY A 349 26.32 -5.24 39.47
C GLY A 349 27.29 -6.35 39.05
N THR A 350 26.78 -7.29 38.26
CA THR A 350 27.54 -8.43 37.73
C THR A 350 27.63 -8.35 36.21
N ILE A 351 28.81 -8.57 35.64
CA ILE A 351 29.00 -8.81 34.20
C ILE A 351 29.73 -10.15 34.03
N ALA A 352 29.06 -11.16 33.47
CA ALA A 352 29.59 -12.52 33.46
C ALA A 352 29.32 -13.33 32.18
N GLY A 353 30.27 -14.17 31.79
CA GLY A 353 29.97 -15.29 30.88
C GLY A 353 29.22 -16.42 31.58
N LEU A 354 28.58 -17.30 30.81
CA LEU A 354 27.85 -18.45 31.35
C LEU A 354 28.76 -19.50 32.00
N SER A 355 29.97 -19.70 31.48
CA SER A 355 30.95 -20.65 32.01
C SER A 355 32.37 -20.32 31.54
N ALA A 356 33.37 -21.04 32.03
CA ALA A 356 34.76 -20.88 31.58
C ALA A 356 34.92 -21.11 30.05
N GLY A 357 34.09 -21.97 29.46
CA GLY A 357 34.07 -22.26 28.02
C GLY A 357 33.10 -21.39 27.22
N THR A 358 32.21 -20.65 27.88
CA THR A 358 31.15 -19.85 27.25
C THR A 358 31.20 -18.43 27.82
N LYS A 359 32.05 -17.60 27.21
CA LYS A 359 32.42 -16.28 27.73
C LYS A 359 31.62 -15.16 27.07
N LEU A 360 31.36 -14.10 27.82
CA LEU A 360 30.85 -12.84 27.28
C LEU A 360 32.02 -12.02 26.69
N THR A 361 31.86 -11.42 25.53
CA THR A 361 32.89 -10.53 24.96
C THR A 361 32.52 -9.07 25.19
N LEU A 362 33.45 -8.26 25.69
CA LEU A 362 33.28 -6.82 25.80
C LEU A 362 34.46 -6.01 25.27
N ASN A 363 34.24 -4.74 24.95
CA ASN A 363 35.26 -3.88 24.33
C ASN A 363 36.15 -3.11 25.32
N GLN A 364 35.89 -3.21 26.63
CA GLN A 364 36.64 -2.49 27.66
C GLN A 364 36.99 -3.39 28.85
N ASN A 365 37.84 -2.94 29.77
CA ASN A 365 38.09 -3.66 31.03
C ASN A 365 37.01 -3.30 32.06
N ILE A 366 36.61 -4.27 32.89
CA ILE A 366 35.70 -4.04 34.04
C ILE A 366 36.55 -3.73 35.27
N ILE A 367 36.47 -2.51 35.81
CA ILE A 367 37.34 -2.08 36.93
C ILE A 367 36.68 -2.35 38.30
N THR A 368 35.35 -2.28 38.38
CA THR A 368 34.58 -2.39 39.62
C THR A 368 33.46 -3.43 39.50
N GLY A 369 32.89 -3.87 40.62
CA GLY A 369 31.78 -4.83 40.67
C GLY A 369 32.18 -6.28 40.41
N THR A 370 31.19 -7.18 40.33
CA THR A 370 31.40 -8.62 40.14
C THR A 370 31.62 -8.93 38.66
N ARG A 371 32.64 -9.75 38.35
CA ARG A 371 32.96 -10.15 36.97
C ARG A 371 33.48 -11.58 36.91
N SER A 372 33.11 -12.33 35.87
CA SER A 372 33.63 -13.67 35.62
C SER A 372 33.48 -14.06 34.14
N ASN A 373 34.29 -15.01 33.66
CA ASN A 373 34.10 -15.63 32.33
C ASN A 373 33.92 -14.64 31.17
N PHE A 374 34.74 -13.60 31.05
CA PHE A 374 34.65 -12.64 29.95
C PHE A 374 35.95 -12.56 29.15
N ILE A 375 35.83 -12.03 27.92
CA ILE A 375 36.94 -11.70 27.03
C ILE A 375 36.90 -10.19 26.79
N VAL A 376 38.06 -9.54 26.87
CA VAL A 376 38.20 -8.14 26.50
C VAL A 376 38.77 -8.06 25.08
N ASN A 377 38.03 -7.43 24.18
CA ASN A 377 38.44 -7.17 22.82
C ASN A 377 38.30 -5.67 22.51
N ALA A 378 39.35 -4.90 22.78
CA ALA A 378 39.36 -3.45 22.56
C ALA A 378 39.22 -3.04 21.08
N ALA A 379 39.44 -3.97 20.14
CA ALA A 379 39.32 -3.73 18.71
C ALA A 379 37.91 -4.00 18.15
N MET A 380 36.91 -4.26 19.02
CA MET A 380 35.53 -4.42 18.58
C MET A 380 35.05 -3.16 17.84
N PRO A 381 34.64 -3.26 16.57
CA PRO A 381 34.18 -2.09 15.82
C PRO A 381 32.81 -1.61 16.34
N VAL A 382 32.61 -0.28 16.38
CA VAL A 382 31.27 0.31 16.42
C VAL A 382 30.62 -0.02 15.08
N TYR A 383 29.83 -1.08 15.03
CA TYR A 383 29.05 -1.34 13.83
C TYR A 383 27.92 -0.31 13.73
N ASP A 384 27.98 0.51 12.67
CA ASP A 384 26.87 1.33 12.21
C ASP A 384 25.65 0.43 11.93
N THR A 385 24.51 0.83 12.48
CA THR A 385 23.22 0.13 12.42
C THR A 385 22.66 -0.01 11.02
N THR A 386 23.17 0.75 10.05
CA THR A 386 22.81 0.65 8.62
C THR A 386 23.14 -0.73 8.01
N ASN A 387 24.02 -1.51 8.65
CA ASN A 387 24.52 -2.80 8.13
C ASN A 387 24.17 -4.04 8.97
N TYR A 388 23.38 -3.93 10.06
CA TYR A 388 22.96 -5.14 10.79
C TYR A 388 21.89 -5.89 10.00
N VAL A 389 22.28 -7.03 9.43
CA VAL A 389 21.37 -7.98 8.78
C VAL A 389 20.77 -8.86 9.86
N GLY A 390 19.52 -8.58 10.20
CA GLY A 390 18.74 -9.41 11.12
C GLY A 390 18.58 -10.84 10.62
N ALA A 391 18.55 -11.81 11.53
CA ALA A 391 18.35 -13.23 11.17
C ALA A 391 16.94 -13.50 10.63
N ASN A 392 15.97 -12.68 11.03
CA ASN A 392 14.59 -12.79 10.60
C ASN A 392 14.37 -11.87 9.40
N ALA A 393 14.21 -12.47 8.22
CA ALA A 393 13.67 -11.75 7.07
C ALA A 393 12.31 -11.18 7.48
N ASN A 394 12.13 -9.87 7.30
CA ASN A 394 10.81 -9.25 7.40
C ASN A 394 9.86 -10.06 6.53
N PRO A 395 8.67 -10.47 7.00
CA PRO A 395 7.63 -10.90 6.10
C PRO A 395 7.13 -9.67 5.32
N ASP A 396 7.96 -9.15 4.40
CA ASP A 396 7.53 -8.36 3.24
C ASP A 396 6.58 -9.18 2.33
N ALA A 397 6.28 -10.42 2.72
CA ALA A 397 5.16 -11.21 2.25
C ALA A 397 3.79 -10.62 2.66
N CYS A 398 3.54 -9.34 2.32
CA CYS A 398 2.23 -8.98 1.81
C CYS A 398 2.12 -9.48 0.35
N ALA A 399 2.33 -10.79 0.16
CA ALA A 399 2.08 -11.46 -1.11
C ALA A 399 0.59 -11.80 -1.19
N MET A 400 -0.24 -10.74 -1.25
CA MET A 400 -1.68 -10.69 -1.60
C MET A 400 -2.30 -9.39 -1.04
N ARG A 401 -1.66 -8.23 -1.20
CA ARG A 401 -2.45 -7.06 -1.61
C ARG A 401 -2.33 -7.03 -3.11
N LEU A 402 -3.47 -7.02 -3.76
CA LEU A 402 -3.53 -6.77 -5.18
C LEU A 402 -3.18 -5.28 -5.31
N LEU A 403 -1.89 -5.03 -5.57
CA LEU A 403 -1.44 -3.70 -5.96
C LEU A 403 -2.26 -3.31 -7.20
N PRO A 404 -2.76 -2.07 -7.29
CA PRO A 404 -3.10 -1.49 -8.57
C PRO A 404 -1.93 -1.73 -9.54
N VAL A 405 -2.24 -2.14 -10.77
CA VAL A 405 -1.30 -2.58 -11.83
C VAL A 405 0.14 -2.09 -11.60
N SER A 406 1.07 -3.02 -11.33
CA SER A 406 2.51 -2.69 -11.23
C SER A 406 3.08 -2.58 -12.64
N LEU A 407 3.14 -1.34 -13.17
CA LEU A 407 3.58 -1.01 -14.52
C LEU A 407 5.12 -0.84 -14.56
N SER A 408 5.78 -1.43 -15.56
CA SER A 408 7.11 -0.98 -15.98
C SER A 408 6.98 0.36 -16.71
N GLU A 409 7.98 1.24 -16.59
CA GLU A 409 7.99 2.56 -17.25
C GLU A 409 7.40 2.53 -18.68
N LEU A 410 6.47 3.45 -18.96
CA LEU A 410 5.99 3.71 -20.31
C LEU A 410 7.17 4.20 -21.16
N ASN A 411 7.28 3.70 -22.39
CA ASN A 411 8.27 4.11 -23.38
C ASN A 411 7.58 4.52 -24.68
N ALA A 412 8.14 5.52 -25.37
CA ALA A 412 7.69 5.96 -26.69
C ALA A 412 8.87 6.00 -27.67
N GLN A 413 8.67 5.52 -28.89
CA GLN A 413 9.66 5.57 -29.95
C GLN A 413 9.03 5.97 -31.28
N GLN A 414 9.69 6.86 -32.03
CA GLN A 414 9.26 7.19 -33.38
C GLN A 414 9.58 6.02 -34.33
N LYS A 415 8.58 5.61 -35.11
CA LYS A 415 8.70 4.57 -36.14
C LYS A 415 8.12 5.12 -37.45
N SER A 416 9.01 5.64 -38.30
CA SER A 416 8.62 6.38 -39.52
C SER A 416 7.72 7.59 -39.23
N ASN A 417 6.46 7.55 -39.68
CA ASN A 417 5.47 8.62 -39.48
C ASN A 417 4.53 8.33 -38.28
N GLU A 418 4.82 7.30 -37.48
CA GLU A 418 3.99 6.87 -36.35
C GLU A 418 4.80 6.88 -35.05
N VAL A 419 4.13 6.86 -33.91
CA VAL A 419 4.76 6.68 -32.60
C VAL A 419 4.30 5.37 -32.00
N GLU A 420 5.26 4.51 -31.66
CA GLU A 420 5.01 3.24 -30.98
C GLU A 420 5.20 3.46 -29.47
N LEU A 421 4.15 3.19 -28.70
CA LEU A 421 4.14 3.22 -27.24
C LEU A 421 4.23 1.79 -26.73
N THR A 422 5.19 1.51 -25.85
CA THR A 422 5.36 0.19 -25.25
C THR A 422 5.39 0.27 -23.73
N TRP A 423 4.74 -0.68 -23.08
CA TRP A 423 4.78 -0.85 -21.63
C TRP A 423 4.58 -2.32 -21.28
N SER A 424 4.88 -2.69 -20.04
CA SER A 424 4.55 -4.00 -19.51
C SER A 424 4.00 -3.89 -18.11
N THR A 425 3.15 -4.83 -17.73
CA THR A 425 2.67 -4.99 -16.36
C THR A 425 3.40 -6.18 -15.76
N ALA A 426 3.88 -6.08 -14.52
CA ALA A 426 4.39 -7.24 -13.80
C ALA A 426 3.23 -8.14 -13.34
N SER A 427 2.12 -7.52 -12.95
CA SER A 427 0.84 -8.12 -12.62
C SER A 427 -0.30 -7.12 -12.86
N GLU A 428 -1.50 -7.65 -13.05
CA GLU A 428 -2.75 -6.89 -13.19
C GLU A 428 -3.77 -7.44 -12.23
N TYR A 429 -4.58 -6.55 -11.67
CA TYR A 429 -5.71 -6.92 -10.85
C TYR A 429 -6.89 -6.03 -11.17
N ASN A 430 -8.03 -6.64 -11.49
CA ASN A 430 -9.25 -5.90 -11.83
C ASN A 430 -8.99 -4.78 -12.84
N SER A 431 -8.02 -4.94 -13.74
CA SER A 431 -7.68 -3.90 -14.70
C SER A 431 -8.64 -4.00 -15.88
N ALA A 432 -9.40 -2.94 -16.13
CA ALA A 432 -10.27 -2.86 -17.31
C ALA A 432 -9.43 -2.58 -18.55
N GLY A 433 -8.43 -1.70 -18.44
CA GLY A 433 -7.53 -1.39 -19.52
C GLY A 433 -6.79 -0.08 -19.35
N PHE A 434 -6.10 0.29 -20.41
CA PHE A 434 -5.27 1.48 -20.48
C PHE A 434 -5.92 2.45 -21.46
N GLN A 435 -6.21 3.68 -21.03
CA GLN A 435 -6.49 4.78 -21.93
C GLN A 435 -5.17 5.48 -22.26
N ILE A 436 -4.86 5.58 -23.54
CA ILE A 436 -3.67 6.27 -24.01
C ILE A 436 -4.08 7.72 -24.20
N GLU A 437 -3.36 8.63 -23.54
CA GLU A 437 -3.61 10.05 -23.62
C GLU A 437 -2.38 10.78 -24.16
N ARG A 438 -2.61 11.80 -24.99
CA ARG A 438 -1.60 12.62 -25.65
C ARG A 438 -1.84 14.11 -25.37
N SER A 439 -0.76 14.88 -25.25
CA SER A 439 -0.78 16.33 -25.04
C SER A 439 0.28 17.02 -25.90
N ASP A 440 0.01 18.26 -26.30
CA ASP A 440 0.94 19.17 -27.01
C ASP A 440 1.70 20.11 -26.06
N ASP A 441 1.18 20.34 -24.86
CA ASP A 441 1.72 21.26 -23.84
C ASP A 441 2.20 20.56 -22.56
N GLY A 442 1.94 19.26 -22.43
CA GLY A 442 2.26 18.45 -21.24
C GLY A 442 1.32 18.69 -20.05
N MET A 443 0.26 19.49 -20.22
CA MET A 443 -0.72 19.85 -19.19
C MET A 443 -2.12 19.34 -19.54
N HIS A 444 -2.57 19.56 -20.77
CA HIS A 444 -3.88 19.17 -21.26
C HIS A 444 -3.79 17.90 -22.11
N PHE A 445 -4.24 16.78 -21.54
CA PHE A 445 -4.18 15.47 -22.17
C PHE A 445 -5.52 15.08 -22.80
N THR A 446 -5.48 14.61 -24.04
CA THR A 446 -6.64 14.11 -24.78
C THR A 446 -6.48 12.61 -25.03
N LYS A 447 -7.56 11.85 -24.82
CA LYS A 447 -7.58 10.41 -25.11
C LYS A 447 -7.44 10.16 -26.61
N ILE A 448 -6.44 9.37 -27.00
CA ILE A 448 -6.19 8.97 -28.40
C ILE A 448 -6.47 7.49 -28.67
N GLY A 449 -6.60 6.67 -27.62
CA GLY A 449 -6.86 5.25 -27.79
C GLY A 449 -7.11 4.50 -26.50
N SER A 450 -7.36 3.20 -26.61
CA SER A 450 -7.43 2.31 -25.45
C SER A 450 -6.95 0.91 -25.79
N VAL A 451 -6.33 0.26 -24.81
CA VAL A 451 -5.91 -1.15 -24.90
C VAL A 451 -6.51 -1.88 -23.71
N ASN A 452 -7.25 -2.95 -23.97
CA ASN A 452 -7.82 -3.77 -22.90
C ASN A 452 -6.69 -4.49 -22.16
N ALA A 453 -6.78 -4.51 -20.83
CA ALA A 453 -5.91 -5.32 -20.00
C ALA A 453 -6.37 -6.80 -20.03
N ARG A 454 -5.61 -7.69 -19.38
CA ARG A 454 -5.99 -9.10 -19.19
C ARG A 454 -6.85 -9.32 -17.94
N GLY A 455 -7.33 -8.24 -17.31
CA GLY A 455 -8.16 -8.29 -16.10
C GLY A 455 -7.31 -8.55 -14.87
N THR A 456 -7.18 -9.82 -14.51
CA THR A 456 -6.40 -10.26 -13.35
C THR A 456 -5.37 -11.29 -13.80
N THR A 457 -4.09 -10.92 -13.76
CA THR A 457 -2.96 -11.80 -14.12
C THR A 457 -1.77 -11.57 -13.20
N ASN A 458 -1.13 -12.65 -12.76
CA ASN A 458 0.12 -12.60 -11.98
C ASN A 458 1.37 -12.81 -12.85
N SER A 459 1.22 -12.77 -14.18
CA SER A 459 2.32 -12.94 -15.13
C SER A 459 2.58 -11.64 -15.88
N LYS A 460 3.86 -11.39 -16.16
CA LYS A 460 4.29 -10.23 -16.94
C LYS A 460 3.56 -10.20 -18.27
N THR A 461 2.90 -9.09 -18.57
CA THR A 461 2.21 -8.88 -19.85
C THR A 461 2.78 -7.66 -20.55
N ASN A 462 3.16 -7.83 -21.81
CA ASN A 462 3.66 -6.74 -22.65
C ASN A 462 2.53 -6.18 -23.51
N TYR A 463 2.50 -4.86 -23.64
CA TYR A 463 1.52 -4.13 -24.41
C TYR A 463 2.21 -3.18 -25.37
N THR A 464 1.53 -2.91 -26.49
CA THR A 464 1.93 -1.92 -27.47
C THR A 464 0.72 -1.14 -27.94
N PHE A 465 0.92 0.12 -28.29
CA PHE A 465 -0.07 0.97 -28.94
C PHE A 465 0.62 1.83 -30.00
N GLU A 466 0.03 1.88 -31.20
CA GLU A 466 0.52 2.69 -32.31
C GLU A 466 -0.33 3.96 -32.43
N ASP A 467 0.30 5.10 -32.19
CA ASP A 467 -0.24 6.38 -32.59
C ASP A 467 0.07 6.62 -34.07
N LYS A 468 -0.95 6.47 -34.91
CA LYS A 468 -0.84 6.64 -36.38
C LYS A 468 -0.89 8.09 -36.83
N ASP A 469 -1.32 8.99 -35.95
CA ASP A 469 -1.41 10.41 -36.23
C ASP A 469 -0.78 11.27 -35.11
N PRO A 470 0.51 11.06 -34.75
CA PRO A 470 1.19 11.88 -33.76
C PRO A 470 1.20 13.34 -34.18
N LEU A 471 1.12 14.21 -33.16
CA LEU A 471 1.27 15.66 -33.33
C LEU A 471 2.61 15.99 -33.99
N GLY A 472 2.71 17.09 -34.73
CA GLY A 472 4.00 17.67 -35.12
C GLY A 472 4.68 18.36 -33.93
N GLY A 473 6.00 18.33 -33.85
CA GLY A 473 6.76 18.96 -32.77
C GLY A 473 6.90 18.07 -31.52
N SER A 474 6.69 18.63 -30.32
CA SER A 474 6.80 17.87 -29.06
C SER A 474 5.45 17.23 -28.72
N ALA A 475 5.43 15.91 -28.59
CA ALA A 475 4.27 15.16 -28.14
C ALA A 475 4.55 14.50 -26.78
N TYR A 476 3.63 14.69 -25.84
CA TYR A 476 3.65 14.10 -24.50
C TYR A 476 2.62 12.98 -24.43
N TYR A 477 3.00 11.81 -23.90
CA TYR A 477 2.13 10.66 -23.77
C TYR A 477 2.09 10.15 -22.34
N ARG A 478 0.91 9.70 -21.90
CA ARG A 478 0.74 8.97 -20.65
C ARG A 478 -0.34 7.91 -20.79
N LEU A 479 -0.33 6.94 -19.90
CA LEU A 479 -1.42 5.99 -19.72
C LEU A 479 -2.29 6.45 -18.56
N LYS A 480 -3.61 6.42 -18.76
CA LYS A 480 -4.60 6.39 -17.71
C LYS A 480 -5.04 4.93 -17.54
N MET A 481 -4.54 4.29 -16.49
CA MET A 481 -4.84 2.91 -16.11
C MET A 481 -6.20 2.91 -15.44
N ILE A 482 -7.15 2.13 -15.96
CA ILE A 482 -8.53 2.08 -15.50
C ILE A 482 -8.82 0.70 -14.96
N ASP A 483 -9.39 0.66 -13.76
CA ASP A 483 -9.84 -0.57 -13.14
C ASP A 483 -11.31 -0.85 -13.48
N THR A 484 -11.77 -2.07 -13.27
CA THR A 484 -13.15 -2.51 -13.60
C THR A 484 -14.23 -1.78 -12.80
N ASP A 485 -13.85 -1.05 -11.75
CA ASP A 485 -14.71 -0.17 -10.97
C ASP A 485 -14.68 1.30 -11.45
N ASN A 486 -14.04 1.57 -12.58
CA ASN A 486 -13.81 2.89 -13.18
C ASN A 486 -12.89 3.85 -12.39
N SER A 487 -12.25 3.37 -11.31
CA SER A 487 -11.13 4.12 -10.71
C SER A 487 -9.93 4.16 -11.67
N PHE A 488 -9.04 5.14 -11.50
CA PHE A 488 -7.90 5.27 -12.41
C PHE A 488 -6.65 5.86 -11.76
N GLN A 489 -5.50 5.55 -12.36
CA GLN A 489 -4.19 6.12 -12.03
C GLN A 489 -3.40 6.44 -13.32
N TYR A 490 -2.42 7.34 -13.23
CA TYR A 490 -1.59 7.71 -14.38
C TYR A 490 -0.20 7.07 -14.32
N SER A 491 0.37 6.76 -15.48
CA SER A 491 1.79 6.38 -15.62
C SER A 491 2.72 7.59 -15.53
N ASN A 492 4.03 7.36 -15.67
CA ASN A 492 4.97 8.40 -16.08
C ASN A 492 4.54 9.03 -17.42
N VAL A 493 4.92 10.30 -17.63
CA VAL A 493 4.77 10.99 -18.91
C VAL A 493 6.04 10.79 -19.71
N VAL A 494 5.92 10.36 -20.96
CA VAL A 494 7.02 10.31 -21.93
C VAL A 494 6.88 11.42 -22.94
N VAL A 495 8.00 12.05 -23.30
CA VAL A 495 8.06 13.11 -24.31
C VAL A 495 8.87 12.63 -25.49
N LEU A 496 8.36 12.87 -26.69
CA LEU A 496 9.05 12.59 -27.94
C LEU A 496 8.87 13.77 -28.88
N ARG A 497 9.94 14.14 -29.58
CA ARG A 497 9.86 15.12 -30.66
C ARG A 497 9.64 14.39 -31.99
N THR A 498 8.44 14.53 -32.55
CA THR A 498 7.96 13.92 -33.79
C THR A 498 8.19 14.86 -34.97
N MET A 499 8.33 14.31 -36.17
CA MET A 499 8.49 15.12 -37.38
C MET A 499 7.12 15.65 -37.85
N ASP A 500 7.05 16.92 -38.24
CA ASP A 500 5.81 17.58 -38.67
C ASP A 500 5.17 16.86 -39.86
N LYS A 501 3.87 16.54 -39.78
CA LYS A 501 3.24 15.53 -40.64
C LYS A 501 2.77 15.99 -42.01
N ASN A 502 2.45 17.27 -42.22
CA ASN A 502 2.13 17.78 -43.57
C ASN A 502 3.13 18.81 -44.11
N PHE A 503 3.97 19.41 -43.25
CA PHE A 503 5.04 20.28 -43.71
C PHE A 503 6.36 19.51 -43.75
N VAL A 504 6.81 19.15 -44.95
CA VAL A 504 8.19 18.68 -45.12
C VAL A 504 9.16 19.85 -44.89
N SER A 505 8.75 21.06 -45.28
CA SER A 505 9.40 22.34 -44.96
C SER A 505 8.50 23.51 -45.42
N GLY A 506 8.65 24.67 -44.79
CA GLY A 506 7.98 25.92 -45.18
C GLY A 506 8.92 27.11 -45.01
N ARG A 507 9.01 27.99 -46.01
CA ARG A 507 9.83 29.20 -45.98
C ARG A 507 9.05 30.39 -46.53
N ILE A 508 9.06 31.48 -45.77
CA ILE A 508 8.53 32.77 -46.24
C ILE A 508 9.67 33.69 -46.64
N ALA A 509 9.64 34.21 -47.87
CA ALA A 509 10.64 35.12 -48.39
C ALA A 509 10.06 36.12 -49.42
N PRO A 510 10.62 37.33 -49.55
CA PRO A 510 11.66 37.90 -48.69
C PRO A 510 11.10 38.31 -47.32
N ASN A 511 11.96 38.36 -46.32
CA ASN A 511 11.70 38.99 -45.03
C ASN A 511 12.92 39.84 -44.69
N PRO A 512 12.84 41.19 -44.66
CA PRO A 512 11.63 42.01 -44.76
C PRO A 512 10.93 42.01 -46.14
N PHE A 513 9.65 42.37 -46.18
CA PHE A 513 8.82 42.46 -47.39
C PHE A 513 8.25 43.87 -47.61
N VAL A 514 7.93 44.20 -48.87
CA VAL A 514 7.31 45.49 -49.24
C VAL A 514 5.83 45.30 -49.56
N ASN A 515 5.44 44.78 -50.73
CA ASN A 515 4.01 44.68 -51.11
C ASN A 515 3.51 43.24 -51.25
N GLN A 516 4.42 42.28 -51.21
CA GLN A 516 4.16 40.86 -51.36
C GLN A 516 5.30 40.04 -50.75
N PHE A 517 5.02 38.79 -50.42
CA PHE A 517 6.01 37.76 -50.14
C PHE A 517 5.53 36.42 -50.72
N GLU A 518 6.44 35.48 -50.82
CA GLU A 518 6.18 34.12 -51.27
C GLU A 518 6.28 33.15 -50.10
N VAL A 519 5.34 32.21 -50.07
CA VAL A 519 5.34 31.04 -49.19
C VAL A 519 5.72 29.83 -50.03
N SER A 520 6.93 29.32 -49.83
CA SER A 520 7.35 28.03 -50.40
C SER A 520 7.05 26.94 -49.38
N LEU A 521 6.19 25.99 -49.73
CA LEU A 521 5.77 24.92 -48.83
C LEU A 521 5.74 23.56 -49.56
N THR A 522 6.12 22.49 -48.86
CA THR A 522 6.08 21.13 -49.42
C THR A 522 5.08 20.28 -48.66
N LEU A 523 4.02 19.85 -49.34
CA LEU A 523 2.94 19.05 -48.77
C LEU A 523 3.07 17.57 -49.09
N ASN A 524 2.75 16.72 -48.11
CA ASN A 524 2.69 15.27 -48.31
C ASN A 524 1.44 14.82 -49.11
N ASN A 525 0.36 15.60 -49.08
CA ASN A 525 -0.88 15.38 -49.82
C ASN A 525 -1.44 16.71 -50.34
N ALA A 526 -2.29 16.67 -51.37
CA ALA A 526 -2.98 17.86 -51.84
C ALA A 526 -4.04 18.27 -50.80
N ASP A 527 -4.03 19.53 -50.38
CA ASP A 527 -4.85 20.03 -49.28
C ASP A 527 -5.16 21.52 -49.45
N GLU A 528 -6.14 22.03 -48.70
CA GLU A 528 -6.45 23.45 -48.61
C GLU A 528 -5.49 24.12 -47.61
N VAL A 529 -4.71 25.07 -48.11
CA VAL A 529 -3.77 25.86 -47.33
C VAL A 529 -4.40 27.22 -47.04
N ARG A 530 -4.51 27.54 -45.75
CA ARG A 530 -4.95 28.83 -45.25
C ARG A 530 -3.75 29.62 -44.74
N ILE A 531 -3.60 30.85 -45.21
CA ILE A 531 -2.56 31.79 -44.82
C ILE A 531 -3.22 32.98 -44.12
N ARG A 532 -2.86 33.21 -42.85
CA ARG A 532 -3.29 34.36 -42.05
C ARG A 532 -2.11 35.24 -41.73
N ILE A 533 -2.27 36.55 -41.91
CA ILE A 533 -1.32 37.54 -41.43
C ILE A 533 -1.94 38.21 -40.20
N MET A 534 -1.23 38.21 -39.08
CA MET A 534 -1.68 38.80 -37.82
C MET A 534 -0.74 39.92 -37.40
N ASP A 535 -1.31 41.01 -36.89
CA ASP A 535 -0.52 42.07 -36.24
C ASP A 535 -0.07 41.65 -34.83
N HIS A 536 0.70 42.51 -34.16
CA HIS A 536 1.22 42.26 -32.81
C HIS A 536 0.15 42.06 -31.73
N SER A 537 -1.11 42.45 -31.99
CA SER A 537 -2.25 42.22 -31.10
C SER A 537 -2.98 40.91 -31.37
N GLY A 538 -2.53 40.13 -32.38
CA GLY A 538 -3.18 38.90 -32.82
C GLY A 538 -4.37 39.13 -33.76
N ARG A 539 -4.66 40.38 -34.16
CA ARG A 539 -5.73 40.69 -35.10
C ARG A 539 -5.32 40.27 -36.51
N ILE A 540 -6.19 39.52 -37.18
CA ILE A 540 -5.99 39.10 -38.57
C ILE A 540 -6.14 40.33 -39.48
N VAL A 541 -5.07 40.68 -40.19
CA VAL A 541 -5.01 41.81 -41.13
C VAL A 541 -5.07 41.37 -42.59
N HIS A 542 -4.86 40.07 -42.85
CA HIS A 542 -5.01 39.48 -44.18
C HIS A 542 -5.29 37.98 -44.03
N LEU A 543 -6.11 37.44 -44.95
CA LEU A 543 -6.47 36.03 -45.01
C LEU A 543 -6.53 35.61 -46.47
N GLU A 544 -5.86 34.51 -46.79
CA GLU A 544 -5.87 33.89 -48.11
C GLU A 544 -6.04 32.37 -47.95
N GLU A 545 -6.86 31.77 -48.81
CA GLU A 545 -7.11 30.33 -48.85
C GLU A 545 -6.86 29.83 -50.27
N GLN A 546 -6.00 28.83 -50.41
CA GLN A 546 -5.64 28.26 -51.71
C GLN A 546 -5.51 26.75 -51.62
N ARG A 547 -6.04 26.06 -52.63
CA ARG A 547 -5.84 24.62 -52.79
C ARG A 547 -4.41 24.36 -53.30
N ALA A 548 -3.62 23.66 -52.50
CA ALA A 548 -2.25 23.29 -52.82
C ALA A 548 -2.16 21.80 -53.20
N SER A 549 -1.22 21.48 -54.08
CA SER A 549 -1.01 20.11 -54.56
C SER A 549 -0.03 19.36 -53.66
N LYS A 550 -0.03 18.03 -53.76
CA LYS A 550 1.04 17.21 -53.19
C LYS A 550 2.39 17.62 -53.80
N GLY A 551 3.43 17.75 -52.98
CA GLY A 551 4.76 18.18 -53.40
C GLY A 551 5.02 19.66 -53.10
N SER A 552 5.95 20.27 -53.84
CA SER A 552 6.34 21.67 -53.64
C SER A 552 5.30 22.63 -54.23
N ASN A 553 4.93 23.64 -53.46
CA ASN A 553 4.00 24.70 -53.84
C ASN A 553 4.63 26.05 -53.54
N HIS A 554 4.31 27.03 -54.38
CA HIS A 554 4.75 28.41 -54.28
C HIS A 554 3.51 29.30 -54.31
N ILE A 555 3.18 29.90 -53.17
CA ILE A 555 2.01 30.77 -53.02
C ILE A 555 2.50 32.21 -52.88
N VAL A 556 2.03 33.08 -53.77
CA VAL A 556 2.40 34.51 -53.76
C VAL A 556 1.29 35.29 -53.05
N VAL A 557 1.57 35.72 -51.83
CA VAL A 557 0.68 36.59 -51.06
C VAL A 557 0.95 38.02 -51.48
N ASN A 558 -0.02 38.63 -52.15
CA ASN A 558 0.08 39.97 -52.75
C ASN A 558 -0.93 40.95 -52.11
N SER A 559 -0.98 42.17 -52.65
CA SER A 559 -1.93 43.21 -52.21
C SER A 559 -1.78 43.63 -50.74
N LEU A 560 -0.53 43.62 -50.23
CA LEU A 560 -0.20 43.98 -48.84
C LEU A 560 0.23 45.45 -48.67
N SER A 561 -0.04 46.30 -49.66
CA SER A 561 0.34 47.72 -49.65
C SER A 561 -0.40 48.53 -48.57
N GLY A 562 -1.57 48.07 -48.12
CA GLY A 562 -2.35 48.70 -47.04
C GLY A 562 -1.83 48.40 -45.63
N LEU A 563 -0.81 47.54 -45.47
CA LEU A 563 -0.22 47.24 -44.17
C LEU A 563 0.83 48.30 -43.80
N SER A 564 0.72 48.86 -42.58
CA SER A 564 1.73 49.75 -42.01
C SER A 564 3.07 49.02 -41.79
N ALA A 565 4.18 49.77 -41.84
CA ALA A 565 5.49 49.23 -41.48
C ALA A 565 5.47 48.67 -40.04
N GLY A 566 6.02 47.47 -39.83
CA GLY A 566 5.92 46.79 -38.53
C GLY A 566 6.17 45.28 -38.57
N ILE A 567 6.01 44.65 -37.40
CA ILE A 567 6.14 43.20 -37.22
C ILE A 567 4.78 42.54 -37.42
N TYR A 568 4.77 41.46 -38.20
CA TYR A 568 3.60 40.61 -38.41
C TYR A 568 3.95 39.14 -38.19
N PHE A 569 2.95 38.33 -37.88
CA PHE A 569 3.07 36.87 -37.80
C PHE A 569 2.24 36.27 -38.91
N VAL A 570 2.88 35.44 -39.74
CA VAL A 570 2.18 34.65 -40.76
C VAL A 570 1.96 33.26 -40.21
N GLU A 571 0.69 32.88 -40.10
CA GLU A 571 0.24 31.53 -39.78
C GLU A 571 -0.18 30.84 -41.08
N ILE A 572 0.45 29.71 -41.39
CA ILE A 572 0.10 28.85 -42.51
C ILE A 572 -0.46 27.57 -41.91
N SER A 573 -1.69 27.22 -42.26
CA SER A 573 -2.37 26.03 -41.76
C SER A 573 -2.91 25.16 -42.88
N SER A 574 -2.78 23.83 -42.74
CA SER A 574 -3.30 22.83 -43.67
C SER A 574 -3.88 21.69 -42.85
N SER A 575 -5.19 21.44 -42.97
CA SER A 575 -5.96 20.49 -42.13
C SER A 575 -5.69 20.62 -40.62
N ASN A 576 -4.68 19.90 -40.10
CA ASN A 576 -4.31 19.84 -38.68
C ASN A 576 -2.92 20.42 -38.37
N ASP A 577 -2.13 20.78 -39.39
CA ASP A 577 -0.78 21.30 -39.20
C ASP A 577 -0.73 22.82 -39.30
N ARG A 578 0.16 23.42 -38.52
CA ARG A 578 0.35 24.87 -38.44
C ARG A 578 1.82 25.24 -38.38
N LEU A 579 2.23 26.16 -39.27
CA LEU A 579 3.50 26.85 -39.23
C LEU A 579 3.28 28.33 -38.91
N ILE A 580 4.04 28.90 -37.96
CA ILE A 580 4.02 30.34 -37.68
C ILE A 580 5.41 30.91 -37.91
N GLN A 581 5.51 31.97 -38.71
CA GLN A 581 6.76 32.69 -38.95
C GLN A 581 6.57 34.19 -38.74
N LYS A 582 7.51 34.80 -38.00
CA LYS A 582 7.61 36.25 -37.84
C LYS A 582 8.20 36.89 -39.10
N ILE A 583 7.56 37.94 -39.59
CA ILE A 583 8.02 38.75 -40.72
C ILE A 583 7.97 40.26 -40.43
N VAL A 584 8.70 41.04 -41.21
CA VAL A 584 8.83 42.50 -41.05
C VAL A 584 8.38 43.19 -42.35
N LYS A 585 7.39 44.09 -42.24
CA LYS A 585 6.96 45.00 -43.32
C LYS A 585 7.82 46.26 -43.28
N GLN A 586 8.40 46.62 -44.43
CA GLN A 586 9.11 47.90 -44.62
C GLN A 586 8.18 49.05 -44.96
#